data_AF-A0A5D3HS02-F1
#
_entry.id   AF-A0A5D3HS02-F1
#
_cell.length_a   1.000
_cell.length_b   1.000
_cell.length_c   1.000
_cell.angle_alpha   90.00
_cell.angle_beta   90.00
_cell.angle_gamma   90.00
#
_symmetry.space_group_name_H-M   'P 1'
#
loop_
_entity.id
_entity.type
_entity.pdbx_description
1 polymer ?
#
loop_
_entity_poly.entity_id
_entity_poly.type
_entity_poly.pdbx_seq_one_letter_code
_entity_poly.pdbx_strand_id
1 'polypeptide(L)'
;MFYLIMAVLIISYYLYMAPKSVRNTLGMIGLVGLVALLIVLAGLSFIKIMQTPPEFFIGMGMVALGYFALKDVRKMTKKPRVK
;
A
#
# COMPACT_ATOMS: atom_id res chain seq x y z
N MET A 1 -1.61 -25.13 -25.15
CA MET A 1 -0.18 -25.54 -25.14
C MET A 1 0.68 -24.60 -25.98
N PHE A 2 0.39 -24.43 -27.28
CA PHE A 2 1.14 -23.54 -28.18
C PHE A 2 1.31 -22.10 -27.67
N TYR A 3 0.23 -21.44 -27.22
CA TYR A 3 0.28 -20.04 -26.77
C TYR A 3 1.16 -19.82 -25.53
N LEU A 4 1.23 -20.79 -24.62
CA LEU A 4 2.11 -20.71 -23.44
C LEU A 4 3.58 -20.75 -23.86
N ILE A 5 3.92 -21.64 -24.80
CA ILE A 5 5.28 -21.74 -25.36
C ILE A 5 5.66 -20.43 -26.05
N MET A 6 4.76 -19.85 -26.84
CA MET A 6 4.97 -18.56 -27.49
C MET A 6 5.16 -17.42 -26.49
N ALA A 7 4.36 -17.37 -25.42
CA ALA A 7 4.50 -16.36 -24.38
C ALA A 7 5.86 -16.47 -23.67
N VAL A 8 6.30 -17.69 -23.32
CA VAL A 8 7.61 -17.92 -22.69
C VAL A 8 8.75 -17.52 -23.64
N LEU A 9 8.65 -17.85 -24.93
CA LEU A 9 9.64 -17.44 -25.94
C LEU A 9 9.74 -15.91 -26.04
N ILE A 10 8.62 -15.20 -26.10
CA ILE A 10 8.59 -13.73 -26.18
C ILE A 10 9.20 -13.10 -24.92
N ILE A 11 8.87 -13.62 -23.73
CA ILE A 11 9.42 -13.14 -22.47
C ILE A 11 10.93 -13.40 -22.40
N SER A 12 11.38 -14.59 -22.80
CA SER A 12 12.81 -14.93 -22.84
C SER A 12 13.59 -14.03 -23.80
N TYR A 13 13.05 -13.75 -24.99
CA TYR A 13 13.64 -12.81 -25.94
C TYR A 13 13.76 -11.40 -25.33
N TYR A 14 12.73 -10.92 -24.65
CA TYR A 14 12.75 -9.63 -23.97
C TYR A 14 13.83 -9.53 -22.88
N LEU A 15 14.01 -10.58 -22.08
CA LEU A 15 14.99 -10.61 -20.98
C LEU A 15 16.44 -10.73 -21.48
N TYR A 16 16.68 -11.57 -22.48
CA TYR A 16 18.05 -11.94 -22.87
C TYR A 16 18.59 -11.22 -24.11
N MET A 17 17.73 -10.88 -25.09
CA MET A 17 18.20 -10.50 -26.44
C MET A 17 17.63 -9.19 -26.98
N ALA A 18 16.64 -8.59 -26.30
CA ALA A 18 16.02 -7.36 -26.79
C ALA A 18 17.01 -6.17 -26.80
N PRO A 19 17.04 -5.39 -27.90
CA PRO A 19 17.92 -4.23 -28.01
C PRO A 19 17.52 -3.15 -27.00
N LYS A 20 18.49 -2.33 -26.59
CA LYS A 20 18.29 -1.32 -25.53
C LYS A 20 17.10 -0.39 -25.80
N SER A 21 16.84 -0.05 -27.06
CA SER A 21 15.70 0.79 -27.46
C SER A 21 14.35 0.13 -27.15
N VAL A 22 14.18 -1.15 -27.49
CA VAL A 22 12.94 -1.90 -27.24
C VAL A 22 12.73 -2.11 -25.73
N ARG A 23 13.80 -2.43 -24.99
CA ARG A 23 13.74 -2.56 -23.52
C ARG A 23 13.36 -1.26 -22.84
N ASN A 24 13.85 -0.13 -23.32
CA ASN A 24 13.52 1.17 -22.76
C ASN A 24 12.05 1.54 -23.02
N THR A 25 11.56 1.31 -24.24
CA THR A 25 10.16 1.58 -24.59
C THR A 25 9.19 0.70 -23.80
N LEU A 26 9.44 -0.62 -23.71
CA LEU A 26 8.61 -1.52 -22.90
C LEU A 26 8.71 -1.21 -21.40
N GLY A 27 9.90 -0.86 -20.90
CA GLY A 27 10.06 -0.41 -19.52
C GLY A 27 9.25 0.85 -19.22
N MET A 28 9.24 1.82 -20.13
CA MET A 28 8.46 3.04 -20.01
C MET A 28 6.95 2.77 -20.08
N ILE A 29 6.50 1.94 -21.03
CA ILE A 29 5.10 1.50 -21.12
C ILE A 29 4.67 0.76 -19.84
N GLY A 30 5.51 -0.15 -19.34
CA GLY A 30 5.26 -0.89 -18.11
C GLY A 30 5.19 0.05 -16.89
N LEU A 31 6.06 1.05 -16.82
CA LEU A 31 6.06 2.03 -15.74
C LEU A 31 4.81 2.92 -15.80
N VAL A 32 4.43 3.42 -16.98
CA VAL A 32 3.19 4.20 -17.17
C VAL A 32 1.97 3.37 -16.82
N GLY A 33 1.91 2.11 -17.26
CA GLY A 33 0.82 1.18 -16.91
C GLY A 33 0.74 0.91 -15.41
N LEU A 34 1.89 0.73 -14.75
CA LEU A 34 1.95 0.54 -13.30
C LEU A 34 1.50 1.78 -12.55
N VAL A 35 1.92 2.98 -12.98
CA VAL A 35 1.47 4.25 -12.40
C VAL A 35 -0.04 4.43 -12.58
N ALA A 36 -0.58 4.18 -13.78
CA ALA A 36 -2.01 4.27 -14.03
C ALA A 36 -2.80 3.30 -13.13
N LEU A 37 -2.32 2.07 -12.98
CA LEU A 37 -2.93 1.08 -12.10
C LEU A 37 -2.92 1.54 -10.64
N LEU A 38 -1.80 2.08 -10.14
CA LEU A 38 -1.71 2.63 -8.79
C LEU A 38 -2.67 3.80 -8.57
N ILE A 39 -2.83 4.69 -9.54
CA ILE A 39 -3.77 5.82 -9.46
C ILE A 39 -5.20 5.31 -9.34
N VAL A 40 -5.59 4.33 -10.18
CA VAL A 40 -6.93 3.73 -10.14
C VAL A 40 -7.16 3.03 -8.80
N LEU A 41 -6.19 2.25 -8.32
CA LEU A 41 -6.27 1.60 -7.01
C LEU A 41 -6.40 2.61 -5.87
N ALA A 42 -5.66 3.72 -5.92
CA ALA A 42 -5.75 4.77 -4.93
C ALA A 42 -7.15 5.42 -4.91
N GLY A 43 -7.71 5.72 -6.10
CA GLY A 43 -9.06 6.25 -6.21
C GLY A 43 -10.13 5.28 -5.69
N LEU A 44 -10.04 4.00 -6.05
CA LEU A 44 -10.95 2.96 -5.56
C LEU A 44 -10.83 2.75 -4.06
N SER A 45 -9.61 2.77 -3.52
CA SER A 45 -9.35 2.66 -2.09
C SER A 45 -9.96 3.83 -1.33
N PHE A 46 -9.83 5.06 -1.83
CA PHE A 46 -10.43 6.24 -1.22
C PHE A 46 -11.95 6.15 -1.15
N ILE A 47 -12.60 5.71 -2.23
CA ILE A 47 -14.05 5.48 -2.25
C ILE A 47 -14.44 4.39 -1.25
N LYS A 48 -13.69 3.28 -1.19
CA LYS A 48 -13.93 2.22 -0.21
C LYS A 48 -13.78 2.67 1.23
N ILE A 49 -12.79 3.54 1.52
CA ILE A 49 -12.60 4.10 2.86
C ILE A 49 -13.83 4.94 3.25
N MET A 50 -14.37 5.73 2.33
CA MET A 50 -15.58 6.53 2.58
C MET A 50 -16.85 5.67 2.75
N GLN A 51 -16.91 4.52 2.07
CA GLN A 51 -17.98 3.52 2.24
C GLN A 51 -17.77 2.60 3.45
N THR A 52 -16.64 2.71 4.15
CA THR A 52 -16.36 1.86 5.32
C THR A 52 -17.31 2.25 6.46
N PRO A 53 -17.86 1.27 7.20
CA PRO A 53 -18.77 1.56 8.29
C PRO A 53 -18.15 2.56 9.30
N PRO A 54 -18.91 3.56 9.77
CA PRO A 54 -18.41 4.60 10.69
C PRO A 54 -17.77 4.03 11.97
N GLU A 55 -18.17 2.83 12.36
CA GLU A 55 -17.67 2.09 13.52
C GLU A 55 -16.15 1.86 13.46
N PHE A 56 -15.59 1.71 12.25
CA PHE A 56 -14.15 1.54 12.08
C PHE A 56 -13.39 2.81 12.50
N PHE A 57 -13.90 3.98 12.10
CA PHE A 57 -13.32 5.28 12.47
C PHE A 57 -13.50 5.57 13.96
N ILE A 58 -14.67 5.26 14.53
CA ILE A 58 -14.94 5.40 15.97
C ILE A 58 -14.02 4.47 16.77
N GLY A 59 -13.84 3.22 16.33
CA GLY A 59 -12.93 2.26 16.94
C GLY A 59 -11.48 2.76 16.95
N MET A 60 -10.98 3.29 15.83
CA MET A 60 -9.66 3.94 15.78
C MET A 60 -9.55 5.11 16.77
N GLY A 61 -10.59 5.93 16.87
CA GLY A 61 -10.67 7.02 17.85
C GLY A 61 -10.58 6.52 19.29
N MET A 62 -11.33 5.48 19.64
CA MET A 62 -11.29 4.88 20.98
C MET A 62 -9.93 4.26 21.31
N VAL A 63 -9.25 3.63 20.35
CA VAL A 63 -7.89 3.12 20.54
C VAL A 63 -6.90 4.25 20.81
N ALA A 64 -7.00 5.36 20.07
CA ALA A 64 -6.16 6.53 20.31
C ALA A 64 -6.39 7.12 21.70
N LEU A 65 -7.66 7.27 22.11
CA LEU A 65 -8.01 7.76 23.45
C LEU A 65 -7.52 6.81 24.56
N GLY A 66 -7.66 5.50 24.37
CA GLY A 66 -7.13 4.49 25.29
C GLY A 66 -5.61 4.56 25.44
N TYR A 67 -4.89 4.77 24.34
CA TYR A 67 -3.44 5.00 24.37
C TYR A 67 -3.08 6.27 25.14
N PHE A 68 -3.80 7.36 24.92
CA PHE A 68 -3.60 8.61 25.66
C PHE A 68 -3.88 8.43 27.15
N ALA A 69 -4.97 7.75 27.53
CA ALA A 69 -5.29 7.44 28.92
C ALA A 69 -4.20 6.58 29.59
N LEU A 70 -3.71 5.54 28.92
CA LEU A 70 -2.60 4.72 29.41
C LEU A 70 -1.30 5.52 29.56
N LYS A 71 -1.02 6.41 28.60
CA LYS A 71 0.13 7.32 28.66
C LYS A 71 0.01 8.30 29.83
N ASP A 72 -1.19 8.78 30.12
CA ASP A 72 -1.45 9.71 31.21
C ASP A 72 -1.34 9.02 32.58
N VAL A 73 -1.92 7.82 32.72
CA VAL A 73 -1.75 6.98 33.92
C VAL A 73 -0.28 6.64 34.17
N ARG A 74 0.51 6.36 33.12
CA ARG A 74 1.97 6.15 33.26
C ARG A 74 2.72 7.40 33.71
N LYS A 75 2.22 8.60 33.37
CA LYS A 75 2.80 9.88 33.80
C LYS A 75 2.39 10.29 35.20
N MET A 76 1.37 9.66 35.79
CA MET A 76 1.08 9.76 37.21
C MET A 76 2.16 9.03 38.03
N THR A 77 3.31 9.68 38.17
CA THR A 77 4.36 9.30 39.12
C THR A 77 3.81 9.41 40.55
N LYS A 78 4.04 8.36 41.35
CA LYS A 78 3.62 8.20 42.75
C LYS A 78 3.66 9.51 43.54
N LYS A 79 2.53 9.84 44.16
CA LYS A 79 2.36 10.88 45.19
C LYS A 79 3.55 10.81 46.18
N PRO A 80 4.30 11.90 46.42
CA PRO A 80 5.26 11.92 47.52
C PRO A 80 4.46 11.70 48.80
N ARG A 81 4.85 10.69 49.57
CA ARG A 81 4.33 10.47 50.92
C ARG A 81 4.73 11.72 51.72
N VAL A 82 3.77 12.60 51.98
CA VAL A 82 3.96 13.71 52.92
C VAL A 82 4.18 13.05 54.28
N LYS A 83 5.40 13.21 54.80
CA LYS A 83 5.79 12.81 56.16
C LYS A 83 5.22 13.79 57.16
#